data_AF-A0AAP6ZWQ0-F1
#
_entry.id   AF-A0AAP6ZWQ0-F1
#
_cell.length_a   1.000
_cell.length_b   1.000
_cell.length_c   1.000
_cell.angle_alpha   90.00
_cell.angle_beta   90.00
_cell.angle_gamma   90.00
#
_symmetry.space_group_name_H-M   'P 1'
#
loop_
_entity.id
_entity.type
_entity.pdbx_description
1 polymer ?
#
loop_
_entity_poly.entity_id
_entity_poly.type
_entity_poly.pdbx_seq_one_letter_code
_entity_poly.pdbx_strand_id
1 'polypeptide(L)'
;MTLELGDHVWYWNGNISLDQNIPRALWFPGSNPHDPNDYQGHGKEIYNYVIHADEIARGRPHMRNYEGSFAWLNNNPGNITGRPGGLDFGQYPGKFNWHNFLIFPTWSDGFNAIALLLRSPAYVDLSILDGFKKYAPASDGNNPVAYANAVAAALSHEGITVNTRIGDLTDDQMLVMQNKIQEVEGAIPGNSLAWDSEDIPTEIASQLPPSVR
;
A
#
# COMPACT_ATOMS: atom_id res chain seq x y z
N MET A 1 -6.79 -19.66 -13.75
CA MET A 1 -5.45 -19.03 -13.86
C MET A 1 -4.67 -19.48 -12.62
N THR A 2 -3.34 -19.53 -12.65
CA THR A 2 -2.58 -19.80 -11.41
C THR A 2 -2.15 -18.44 -10.86
N LEU A 3 -2.47 -18.18 -9.60
CA LEU A 3 -2.02 -16.99 -8.88
C LEU A 3 -0.54 -17.10 -8.55
N GLU A 4 0.12 -15.96 -8.44
CA GLU A 4 1.51 -15.82 -8.08
C GLU A 4 1.65 -14.96 -6.82
N LEU A 5 2.84 -14.98 -6.22
CA LEU A 5 3.15 -14.08 -5.12
C LEU A 5 3.03 -12.62 -5.57
N GLY A 6 2.44 -11.80 -4.71
CA GLY A 6 2.11 -10.41 -4.98
C GLY A 6 0.86 -10.20 -5.83
N ASP A 7 0.17 -11.25 -6.31
CA ASP A 7 -1.15 -11.05 -6.90
C ASP A 7 -2.13 -10.55 -5.84
N HIS A 8 -2.97 -9.59 -6.25
CA HIS A 8 -4.13 -9.20 -5.47
C HIS A 8 -5.40 -9.72 -6.14
N VAL A 9 -6.40 -10.04 -5.34
CA VAL A 9 -7.66 -10.62 -5.81
C VAL A 9 -8.82 -9.92 -5.13
N TRP A 10 -9.69 -9.28 -5.90
CA TRP A 10 -11.02 -8.91 -5.42
C TRP A 10 -11.91 -10.14 -5.38
N TYR A 11 -12.74 -10.27 -4.33
CA TYR A 11 -13.73 -11.33 -4.18
C TYR A 11 -15.08 -10.77 -3.77
N TRP A 12 -16.15 -11.27 -4.40
CA TRP A 12 -17.52 -11.08 -3.94
C TRP A 12 -18.42 -12.20 -4.46
N ASN A 13 -19.12 -12.87 -3.54
CA ASN A 13 -20.17 -13.84 -3.85
C ASN A 13 -19.77 -14.91 -4.90
N GLY A 14 -18.63 -15.56 -4.69
CA GLY A 14 -18.07 -16.57 -5.60
C GLY A 14 -17.44 -16.00 -6.88
N ASN A 15 -17.42 -14.69 -7.08
CA ASN A 15 -16.71 -14.05 -8.19
C ASN A 15 -15.35 -13.55 -7.71
N ILE A 16 -14.34 -13.67 -8.58
CA ILE A 16 -13.02 -13.09 -8.36
C ILE A 16 -12.61 -12.17 -9.52
N SER A 17 -11.73 -11.20 -9.24
CA SER A 17 -11.09 -10.38 -10.26
C SER A 17 -9.68 -9.98 -9.85
N LEU A 18 -8.78 -9.95 -10.83
CA LEU A 18 -7.40 -9.44 -10.71
C LEU A 18 -7.27 -8.00 -11.23
N ASP A 19 -8.38 -7.38 -11.65
CA ASP A 19 -8.38 -5.99 -12.08
C ASP A 19 -8.09 -5.07 -10.88
N GLN A 20 -7.34 -3.99 -11.10
CA GLN A 20 -7.05 -3.01 -10.05
C GLN A 20 -8.31 -2.45 -9.37
N ASN A 21 -9.40 -2.31 -10.13
CA ASN A 21 -10.69 -1.87 -9.62
C ASN A 21 -11.63 -3.06 -9.46
N ILE A 22 -12.48 -3.01 -8.43
CA ILE A 22 -13.64 -3.90 -8.31
C ILE A 22 -14.45 -3.77 -9.62
N PRO A 23 -14.78 -4.88 -10.31
CA PRO A 23 -15.51 -4.86 -11.58
C PRO A 23 -17.00 -4.59 -11.33
N ARG A 24 -17.30 -3.39 -10.82
CA ARG A 24 -18.58 -2.95 -10.28
C ARG A 24 -19.73 -3.14 -11.27
N ALA A 25 -19.54 -2.79 -12.54
CA ALA A 25 -20.56 -2.94 -13.57
C ALA A 25 -20.93 -4.41 -13.86
N LEU A 26 -19.98 -5.33 -13.65
CA LEU A 26 -20.21 -6.76 -13.83
C LEU A 26 -20.85 -7.38 -12.58
N TRP A 27 -20.33 -7.06 -11.40
CA TRP A 27 -20.81 -7.64 -10.13
C TRP A 27 -22.13 -7.02 -9.66
N PHE A 28 -22.37 -5.75 -9.99
CA PHE A 28 -23.55 -5.00 -9.59
C PHE A 28 -24.18 -4.34 -10.82
N PRO A 29 -24.93 -5.06 -11.67
CA PRO A 29 -25.42 -4.54 -12.95
C PRO A 29 -26.32 -3.29 -12.87
N GLY A 30 -26.95 -3.03 -11.72
CA GLY A 30 -27.75 -1.82 -11.52
C GLY A 30 -26.99 -0.66 -10.87
N SER A 31 -25.66 -0.74 -10.76
CA SER A 31 -24.85 0.26 -10.12
C SER A 31 -24.71 1.53 -10.98
N ASN A 32 -24.83 2.70 -10.37
CA ASN A 32 -24.76 4.00 -11.06
C ASN A 32 -23.39 4.21 -11.74
N PRO A 33 -23.30 4.32 -13.08
CA PRO A 33 -22.03 4.47 -13.78
C PRO A 33 -21.26 5.75 -13.43
N HIS A 34 -21.91 6.73 -12.79
CA HIS A 34 -21.28 7.97 -12.32
C HIS A 34 -20.86 7.93 -10.84
N ASP A 35 -21.10 6.82 -10.14
CA ASP A 35 -20.63 6.59 -8.77
C ASP A 35 -19.71 5.36 -8.74
N PRO A 36 -18.38 5.55 -8.65
CA PRO A 36 -17.42 4.45 -8.62
C PRO A 36 -17.54 3.58 -7.36
N ASN A 37 -18.24 4.05 -6.33
CA ASN A 37 -18.42 3.37 -5.05
C ASN A 37 -19.82 2.75 -4.89
N ASP A 38 -20.66 2.81 -5.93
CA ASP A 38 -21.99 2.18 -5.88
C ASP A 38 -21.87 0.66 -6.02
N TYR A 39 -21.69 0.01 -4.88
CA TYR A 39 -21.72 -1.46 -4.75
C TYR A 39 -23.12 -1.97 -4.37
N GLN A 40 -24.18 -1.17 -4.57
CA GLN A 40 -25.57 -1.51 -4.25
C GLN A 40 -25.80 -1.99 -2.79
N GLY A 41 -24.98 -1.49 -1.86
CA GLY A 41 -25.04 -1.87 -0.44
C GLY A 41 -24.17 -3.07 -0.05
N HIS A 42 -23.54 -3.76 -1.01
CA HIS A 42 -22.72 -4.95 -0.77
C HIS A 42 -21.26 -4.66 -0.40
N GLY A 43 -20.89 -3.39 -0.17
CA GLY A 43 -19.51 -3.00 0.10
C GLY A 43 -18.84 -3.80 1.23
N LYS A 44 -19.60 -4.22 2.25
CA LYS A 44 -19.09 -5.01 3.39
C LYS A 44 -18.78 -6.46 3.06
N GLU A 45 -19.30 -6.97 1.94
CA GLU A 45 -19.17 -8.37 1.50
C GLU A 45 -18.06 -8.55 0.47
N ILE A 46 -17.50 -7.45 -0.03
CA ILE A 46 -16.38 -7.45 -0.97
C ILE A 46 -15.09 -7.52 -0.16
N TYR A 47 -14.18 -8.41 -0.52
CA TYR A 47 -12.85 -8.49 0.09
C TYR A 47 -11.76 -8.33 -0.96
N ASN A 48 -10.61 -7.79 -0.54
CA ASN A 48 -9.35 -7.86 -1.28
C ASN A 48 -8.44 -8.87 -0.57
N TYR A 49 -7.81 -9.73 -1.36
CA TYR A 49 -6.79 -10.67 -0.91
C TYR A 49 -5.47 -10.32 -1.56
N VAL A 50 -4.35 -10.53 -0.86
CA VAL A 50 -3.00 -10.45 -1.43
C VAL A 50 -2.23 -11.72 -1.06
N ILE A 51 -1.57 -12.32 -2.05
CA ILE A 51 -0.85 -13.59 -1.89
C ILE A 51 0.60 -13.29 -1.51
N HIS A 52 0.95 -13.43 -0.23
CA HIS A 52 2.33 -13.35 0.25
C HIS A 52 2.90 -14.75 0.46
N ALA A 53 4.22 -14.86 0.63
CA ALA A 53 4.87 -16.16 0.78
C ALA A 53 4.44 -16.87 2.08
N ASP A 54 4.23 -16.13 3.15
CA ASP A 54 3.92 -16.62 4.49
C ASP A 54 2.43 -16.57 4.85
N GLU A 55 1.64 -15.77 4.13
CA GLU A 55 0.22 -15.58 4.42
C GLU A 55 -0.61 -15.23 3.18
N ILE A 56 -1.92 -15.43 3.29
CA ILE A 56 -2.91 -14.79 2.43
C ILE A 56 -3.53 -13.64 3.23
N ALA A 57 -3.13 -12.41 2.92
CA ALA A 57 -3.65 -11.21 3.59
C ALA A 57 -5.04 -10.88 3.05
N ARG A 58 -6.02 -10.64 3.94
CA ARG A 58 -7.41 -10.32 3.59
C ARG A 58 -7.89 -9.03 4.26
N GLY A 59 -8.59 -8.18 3.50
CA GLY A 59 -9.11 -6.91 3.99
C GLY A 59 -10.26 -6.35 3.15
N ARG A 60 -10.73 -5.15 3.52
CA ARG A 60 -11.78 -4.39 2.83
C ARG A 60 -11.32 -2.95 2.58
N PRO A 61 -10.26 -2.77 1.77
CA PRO A 61 -9.56 -1.48 1.67
C PRO A 61 -10.38 -0.39 0.96
N HIS A 62 -11.43 -0.76 0.22
CA HIS A 62 -12.39 0.19 -0.38
C HIS A 62 -13.36 0.78 0.65
N MET A 63 -13.44 0.21 1.85
CA MET A 63 -14.34 0.66 2.91
C MET A 63 -13.57 1.51 3.94
N ARG A 64 -14.02 2.74 4.16
CA ARG A 64 -13.42 3.62 5.18
C ARG A 64 -13.62 3.04 6.58
N ASN A 65 -12.54 2.96 7.36
CA ASN A 65 -12.49 2.44 8.73
C ASN A 65 -12.83 0.93 8.87
N TYR A 66 -12.60 0.16 7.81
CA TYR A 66 -12.65 -1.31 7.85
C TYR A 66 -11.25 -1.90 7.89
N GLU A 67 -11.17 -3.18 8.26
CA GLU A 67 -9.92 -3.89 8.41
C GLU A 67 -9.19 -4.10 7.07
N GLY A 68 -7.86 -4.14 7.12
CA GLY A 68 -6.98 -4.39 5.98
C GLY A 68 -6.99 -3.26 4.96
N SER A 69 -6.24 -2.19 5.26
CA SER A 69 -5.94 -1.13 4.30
C SER A 69 -5.01 -1.62 3.19
N PHE A 70 -4.93 -0.90 2.06
CA PHE A 70 -3.95 -1.23 1.01
C PHE A 70 -2.51 -1.23 1.53
N ALA A 71 -2.14 -0.29 2.40
CA ALA A 71 -0.83 -0.28 3.05
C ALA A 71 -0.54 -1.59 3.79
N TRP A 72 -1.53 -2.12 4.52
CA TRP A 72 -1.39 -3.39 5.25
C TRP A 72 -1.35 -4.60 4.31
N LEU A 73 -2.35 -4.72 3.43
CA LEU A 73 -2.47 -5.83 2.49
C LEU A 73 -1.24 -5.97 1.58
N ASN A 74 -0.67 -4.84 1.19
CA ASN A 74 0.44 -4.81 0.23
C ASN A 74 1.81 -4.84 0.90
N ASN A 75 1.89 -4.97 2.23
CA ASN A 75 3.14 -4.79 2.98
C ASN A 75 3.83 -3.46 2.64
N ASN A 76 3.06 -2.39 2.42
CA ASN A 76 3.49 -1.11 1.89
C ASN A 76 3.20 0.03 2.88
N PRO A 77 3.95 0.13 3.99
CA PRO A 77 3.75 1.17 5.01
C PRO A 77 3.86 2.60 4.49
N GLY A 78 4.49 2.81 3.33
CA GLY A 78 4.62 4.13 2.73
C GLY A 78 3.53 4.47 1.71
N ASN A 79 2.59 3.57 1.41
CA ASN A 79 1.66 3.72 0.28
C ASN A 79 2.41 4.10 -1.02
N ILE A 80 3.59 3.53 -1.25
CA ILE A 80 4.42 3.82 -2.41
C ILE A 80 3.73 3.31 -3.67
N THR A 81 3.55 4.20 -4.65
CA THR A 81 3.02 3.85 -5.97
C THR A 81 4.15 3.62 -6.97
N GLY A 82 3.94 2.68 -7.89
CA GLY A 82 4.86 2.43 -9.01
C GLY A 82 4.21 2.61 -10.37
N ARG A 83 4.96 2.20 -11.39
CA ARG A 83 4.47 2.06 -12.76
C ARG A 83 5.15 0.87 -13.43
N PRO A 84 4.58 0.27 -14.47
CA PRO A 84 5.26 -0.75 -15.25
C PRO A 84 6.64 -0.26 -15.73
N GLY A 85 7.69 -1.05 -15.49
CA GLY A 85 9.08 -0.68 -15.79
C GLY A 85 9.65 0.46 -14.93
N GLY A 86 9.03 0.75 -13.78
CA GLY A 86 9.52 1.72 -12.79
C GLY A 86 10.76 1.25 -12.02
N LEU A 87 11.19 2.06 -11.06
CA LEU A 87 12.28 1.69 -10.16
C LEU A 87 11.91 0.46 -9.34
N ASP A 88 12.93 -0.37 -9.10
CA ASP A 88 12.83 -1.51 -8.20
C ASP A 88 13.21 -1.06 -6.78
N PHE A 89 12.28 -1.23 -5.85
CA PHE A 89 12.44 -0.98 -4.43
C PHE A 89 12.33 -2.27 -3.60
N GLY A 90 12.37 -3.45 -4.25
CA GLY A 90 12.18 -4.76 -3.60
C GLY A 90 10.73 -5.25 -3.62
N GLN A 91 9.83 -4.59 -4.36
CA GLN A 91 8.46 -5.06 -4.56
C GLN A 91 8.42 -6.35 -5.42
N TYR A 92 7.28 -7.05 -5.41
CA TYR A 92 7.01 -8.09 -6.39
C TYR A 92 7.02 -7.51 -7.82
N PRO A 93 7.83 -8.06 -8.75
CA PRO A 93 7.97 -7.49 -10.09
C PRO A 93 6.64 -7.48 -10.87
N GLY A 94 6.27 -6.31 -11.37
CA GLY A 94 5.07 -6.16 -12.21
C GLY A 94 3.74 -6.30 -11.48
N LYS A 95 3.74 -6.40 -10.14
CA LYS A 95 2.53 -6.51 -9.33
C LYS A 95 2.14 -5.14 -8.77
N PHE A 96 0.87 -4.81 -8.92
CA PHE A 96 0.31 -3.53 -8.51
C PHE A 96 -1.10 -3.75 -8.01
N ASN A 97 -1.43 -3.22 -6.84
CA ASN A 97 -2.81 -3.13 -6.38
C ASN A 97 -3.45 -1.82 -6.88
N TRP A 98 -4.66 -1.52 -6.40
CA TRP A 98 -5.38 -0.27 -6.60
C TRP A 98 -4.46 0.97 -6.53
N HIS A 99 -4.69 1.94 -7.42
CA HIS A 99 -3.87 3.16 -7.55
C HIS A 99 -2.37 2.92 -7.86
N ASN A 100 -2.03 1.75 -8.40
CA ASN A 100 -0.65 1.32 -8.63
C ASN A 100 0.19 1.22 -7.36
N PHE A 101 -0.43 0.97 -6.21
CA PHE A 101 0.32 0.66 -4.99
C PHE A 101 1.21 -0.56 -5.23
N LEU A 102 2.49 -0.40 -4.89
CA LEU A 102 3.45 -1.49 -4.90
C LEU A 102 3.08 -2.51 -3.83
N ILE A 103 3.40 -3.77 -4.11
CA ILE A 103 3.15 -4.90 -3.23
C ILE A 103 4.52 -5.50 -2.87
N PHE A 104 4.85 -5.52 -1.59
CA PHE A 104 6.15 -5.98 -1.09
C PHE A 104 6.05 -7.38 -0.48
N PRO A 105 7.13 -8.18 -0.51
CA PRO A 105 7.16 -9.50 0.11
C PRO A 105 6.92 -9.47 1.61
N THR A 106 7.51 -8.49 2.32
CA THR A 106 7.33 -8.32 3.76
C THR A 106 7.13 -6.86 4.13
N TRP A 107 6.54 -6.62 5.30
CA TRP A 107 6.41 -5.27 5.87
C TRP A 107 7.76 -4.54 5.96
N SER A 108 8.84 -5.28 6.29
CA SER A 108 10.18 -4.72 6.38
C SER A 108 10.70 -4.26 5.01
N ASP A 109 10.39 -5.00 3.93
CA ASP A 109 10.80 -4.63 2.58
C ASP A 109 10.11 -3.33 2.16
N GLY A 110 8.80 -3.22 2.39
CA GLY A 110 8.06 -1.98 2.11
C GLY A 110 8.48 -0.80 2.99
N PHE A 111 8.88 -1.05 4.24
CA PHE A 111 9.44 -0.01 5.11
C PHE A 111 10.79 0.49 4.58
N ASN A 112 11.68 -0.42 4.16
CA ASN A 112 12.96 -0.08 3.55
C ASN A 112 12.80 0.65 2.22
N ALA A 113 11.76 0.32 1.45
CA ALA A 113 11.44 0.99 0.19
C ALA A 113 11.19 2.50 0.35
N ILE A 114 10.74 2.96 1.52
CA ILE A 114 10.57 4.40 1.80
C ILE A 114 11.92 5.13 1.69
N ALA A 115 12.99 4.60 2.30
CA ALA A 115 14.32 5.19 2.18
C ALA A 115 14.84 5.17 0.74
N LEU A 116 14.64 4.06 0.02
CA LEU A 116 15.05 3.95 -1.39
C LEU A 116 14.34 4.99 -2.27
N LEU A 117 13.03 5.20 -2.04
CA LEU A 117 12.26 6.23 -2.73
C LEU A 117 12.79 7.64 -2.40
N LEU A 118 12.99 7.94 -1.12
CA LEU A 118 13.45 9.27 -0.67
C LEU A 118 14.89 9.59 -1.13
N ARG A 119 15.71 8.56 -1.36
CA ARG A 119 17.06 8.69 -1.93
C ARG A 119 17.09 8.64 -3.46
N SER A 120 15.95 8.42 -4.11
CA SER A 120 15.88 8.45 -5.57
C SER A 120 16.06 9.88 -6.11
N PRO A 121 16.43 10.06 -7.40
CA PRO A 121 16.52 11.37 -8.03
C PRO A 121 15.25 12.23 -7.94
N ALA A 122 14.10 11.59 -7.69
CA ALA A 122 12.83 12.30 -7.52
C ALA A 122 12.72 13.06 -6.19
N TYR A 123 13.51 12.69 -5.18
CA TYR A 123 13.39 13.22 -3.80
C TYR A 123 14.70 13.69 -3.19
N VAL A 124 15.84 13.11 -3.58
CA VAL A 124 17.14 13.30 -2.93
C VAL A 124 17.56 14.78 -2.83
N ASP A 125 17.19 15.59 -3.82
CA ASP A 125 17.53 17.03 -3.88
C ASP A 125 16.50 17.95 -3.22
N LEU A 126 15.37 17.41 -2.76
CA LEU A 126 14.35 18.18 -2.08
C LEU A 126 14.73 18.45 -0.62
N SER A 127 14.25 19.58 -0.09
CA SER A 127 14.18 19.78 1.35
C SER A 127 13.21 18.77 1.97
N ILE A 128 13.31 18.51 3.28
CA ILE A 128 12.31 17.69 4.00
C ILE A 128 10.89 18.22 3.74
N LEU A 129 10.70 19.55 3.79
CA LEU A 129 9.40 20.16 3.52
C LEU A 129 8.90 19.89 2.09
N ASP A 130 9.74 20.10 1.08
CA ASP A 130 9.33 19.91 -0.31
C ASP A 130 9.16 18.44 -0.66
N GLY A 131 9.93 17.55 -0.01
CA GLY A 131 9.71 16.11 -0.04
C GLY A 131 8.33 15.74 0.47
N PHE A 132 7.92 16.22 1.65
CA PHE A 132 6.57 15.94 2.16
C PHE A 132 5.47 16.59 1.32
N LYS A 133 5.66 17.80 0.77
CA LYS A 133 4.68 18.40 -0.16
C LYS A 133 4.47 17.56 -1.41
N LYS A 134 5.52 16.88 -1.88
CA LYS A 134 5.45 15.97 -3.02
C LYS A 134 4.84 14.62 -2.65
N TYR A 135 5.22 14.08 -1.49
CA TYR A 135 4.81 12.77 -1.00
C TYR A 135 3.34 12.75 -0.60
N ALA A 136 2.92 13.71 0.22
CA ALA A 136 1.59 13.84 0.79
C ALA A 136 1.07 15.27 0.57
N PRO A 137 0.67 15.61 -0.67
CA PRO A 137 0.30 16.97 -1.03
C PRO A 137 -0.96 17.43 -0.29
N ALA A 138 -0.99 18.72 0.06
CA ALA A 138 -2.13 19.31 0.77
C ALA A 138 -3.44 19.31 -0.05
N SER A 139 -3.36 19.24 -1.38
CA SER A 139 -4.52 19.08 -2.27
C SER A 139 -5.34 17.83 -1.97
N ASP A 140 -4.70 16.82 -1.38
CA ASP A 140 -5.29 15.52 -1.09
C ASP A 140 -5.78 15.46 0.36
N GLY A 141 -5.85 16.61 1.05
CA GLY A 141 -6.28 16.73 2.44
C GLY A 141 -5.18 16.46 3.48
N ASN A 142 -3.92 16.32 3.05
CA ASN A 142 -2.77 16.12 3.92
C ASN A 142 -2.23 17.42 4.54
N ASN A 143 -1.39 17.31 5.57
CA ASN A 143 -0.64 18.44 6.14
C ASN A 143 0.88 18.23 6.05
N PRO A 144 1.47 18.44 4.87
CA PRO A 144 2.90 18.21 4.65
C PRO A 144 3.81 19.10 5.53
N VAL A 145 3.33 20.29 5.92
CA VAL A 145 4.06 21.19 6.82
C VAL A 145 4.16 20.58 8.22
N ALA A 146 3.07 20.02 8.74
CA ALA A 146 3.08 19.36 10.04
C ALA A 146 4.02 18.15 10.04
N TYR A 147 4.05 17.37 8.96
CA TYR A 147 4.94 16.20 8.84
C TYR A 147 6.41 16.60 8.82
N ALA A 148 6.75 17.59 8.00
CA ALA A 148 8.11 18.13 7.95
C ALA A 148 8.57 18.67 9.31
N ASN A 149 7.69 19.42 10.00
CA ASN A 149 7.97 19.93 11.34
C ASN A 149 8.16 18.81 12.38
N ALA A 150 7.39 17.72 12.28
CA ALA A 150 7.53 16.58 13.18
C ALA A 150 8.89 15.89 13.03
N VAL A 151 9.35 15.68 11.78
CA VAL A 151 10.70 15.13 11.51
C VAL A 151 11.78 16.10 12.01
N ALA A 152 11.68 17.38 11.66
CA ALA A 152 12.65 18.39 12.09
C ALA A 152 12.70 18.53 13.62
N ALA A 153 11.56 18.46 14.31
CA ALA A 153 11.51 18.51 15.77
C ALA A 153 12.17 17.28 16.41
N ALA A 154 11.97 16.09 15.86
CA ALA A 154 12.60 14.87 16.36
C ALA A 154 14.14 14.92 16.22
N LEU A 155 14.64 15.57 15.18
CA LEU A 155 16.07 15.65 14.84
C LEU A 155 16.70 17.01 15.18
N SER A 156 16.01 17.89 15.91
CA SER A 156 16.46 19.28 16.11
C SER A 156 17.78 19.37 16.89
N HIS A 157 18.03 18.39 17.77
CA HIS A 157 19.26 18.28 18.56
C HIS A 157 20.50 17.99 17.69
N GLU A 158 20.30 17.52 16.46
CA GLU A 158 21.34 17.28 15.44
C GLU A 158 21.43 18.42 14.41
N GLY A 159 20.69 19.51 14.60
CA GLY A 159 20.68 20.67 13.69
C GLY A 159 19.85 20.49 12.42
N ILE A 160 19.03 19.44 12.35
CA ILE A 160 18.14 19.19 11.21
C ILE A 160 16.95 20.16 11.26
N THR A 161 16.61 20.73 10.11
CA THR A 161 15.46 21.64 9.94
C THR A 161 14.61 21.19 8.77
N VAL A 162 13.42 21.77 8.61
CA VAL A 162 12.55 21.50 7.45
C VAL A 162 13.19 21.84 6.10
N ASN A 163 14.24 22.67 6.09
CA ASN A 163 14.99 23.07 4.90
C ASN A 163 16.18 22.15 4.61
N THR A 164 16.53 21.22 5.52
CA THR A 164 17.58 20.24 5.29
C THR A 164 17.24 19.38 4.08
N ARG A 165 18.22 19.17 3.20
CA ARG A 165 18.07 18.34 2.00
C ARG A 165 17.97 16.86 2.41
N ILE A 166 17.06 16.12 1.80
CA ILE A 166 16.78 14.71 2.12
C ILE A 166 18.02 13.84 1.87
N GLY A 167 18.76 14.10 0.79
CA GLY A 167 20.00 13.38 0.48
C GLY A 167 21.15 13.59 1.47
N ASP A 168 21.05 14.58 2.35
CA ASP A 168 22.07 14.86 3.37
C ASP A 168 21.77 14.16 4.71
N LEU A 169 20.61 13.50 4.84
CA LEU A 169 20.24 12.75 6.04
C LEU A 169 21.09 11.47 6.16
N THR A 170 21.62 11.24 7.36
CA THR A 170 22.22 9.95 7.72
C THR A 170 21.17 8.83 7.69
N ASP A 171 21.61 7.58 7.77
CA ASP A 171 20.69 6.43 7.80
C ASP A 171 19.77 6.47 9.04
N ASP A 172 20.29 6.87 10.21
CA ASP A 172 19.50 7.02 11.44
C ASP A 172 18.47 8.16 11.34
N GLN A 173 18.85 9.28 10.70
CA GLN A 173 17.94 10.40 10.45
C GLN A 173 16.87 10.04 9.41
N MET A 174 17.25 9.29 8.38
CA MET A 174 16.32 8.74 7.38
C MET A 174 15.33 7.78 8.04
N LEU A 175 15.79 6.94 8.98
CA LEU A 175 14.92 6.05 9.74
C LEU A 175 13.84 6.82 10.52
N VAL A 176 14.18 7.97 11.11
CA VAL A 176 13.18 8.85 11.76
C VAL A 176 12.14 9.36 10.74
N MET A 177 12.58 9.77 9.55
CA MET A 177 11.67 10.20 8.49
C MET A 177 10.76 9.06 7.99
N GLN A 178 11.30 7.84 7.81
CA GLN A 178 10.52 6.65 7.43
C GLN A 178 9.44 6.32 8.45
N ASN A 179 9.80 6.33 9.74
CA ASN A 179 8.85 6.07 10.83
C ASN A 179 7.70 7.09 10.81
N LYS A 180 7.98 8.37 10.54
CA LYS A 180 6.92 9.38 10.45
C LYS A 180 6.03 9.21 9.22
N ILE A 181 6.57 8.79 8.09
CA ILE A 181 5.76 8.42 6.93
C ILE A 181 4.82 7.27 7.30
N GLN A 182 5.34 6.18 7.87
CA GLN A 182 4.51 5.03 8.27
C GLN A 182 3.40 5.41 9.26
N GLU A 183 3.71 6.23 10.26
CA GLU A 183 2.71 6.69 11.24
C GLU A 183 1.59 7.51 10.58
N VAL A 184 1.92 8.34 9.61
CA VAL A 184 0.97 9.18 8.87
C VAL A 184 0.09 8.35 7.95
N GLU A 185 0.69 7.42 7.21
CA GLU A 185 -0.04 6.55 6.29
C GLU A 185 -1.01 5.62 7.04
N GLY A 186 -0.70 5.26 8.28
CA GLY A 186 -1.66 4.72 9.24
C GLY A 186 -2.33 3.43 8.76
N ALA A 187 -1.54 2.38 8.51
CA ALA A 187 -2.06 1.10 8.05
C ALA A 187 -3.06 0.49 9.05
N ILE A 188 -4.17 -0.02 8.52
CA ILE A 188 -5.20 -0.69 9.31
C ILE A 188 -5.02 -2.20 9.12
N PRO A 189 -4.71 -2.95 10.18
CA PRO A 189 -4.55 -4.40 10.09
C PRO A 189 -5.80 -5.10 9.56
N GLY A 190 -5.60 -6.15 8.76
CA GLY A 190 -6.63 -7.05 8.28
C GLY A 190 -6.50 -8.45 8.90
N ASN A 191 -6.94 -9.47 8.17
CA ASN A 191 -6.76 -10.87 8.56
C ASN A 191 -5.58 -11.49 7.82
N SER A 192 -4.67 -12.09 8.57
CA SER A 192 -3.65 -13.00 8.06
C SER A 192 -4.23 -14.41 8.03
N LEU A 193 -4.32 -15.04 6.85
CA LEU A 193 -4.81 -16.40 6.70
C LEU A 193 -3.65 -17.33 6.33
N ALA A 194 -3.59 -18.49 6.97
CA ALA A 194 -2.72 -19.57 6.54
C ALA A 194 -3.13 -20.09 5.15
N TRP A 195 -2.18 -20.62 4.39
CA TRP A 195 -2.38 -21.11 3.01
C TRP A 195 -3.42 -22.22 2.86
N ASP A 196 -3.70 -22.96 3.92
CA ASP A 196 -4.70 -24.04 3.98
C ASP A 196 -5.97 -23.65 4.74
N SER A 197 -6.13 -22.36 5.06
CA SER A 197 -7.30 -21.86 5.79
C SER A 197 -8.60 -22.08 5.02
N GLU A 198 -9.60 -22.63 5.71
CA GLU A 198 -10.97 -22.78 5.18
C GLU A 198 -11.68 -21.42 4.97
N ASP A 199 -11.13 -20.33 5.52
CA ASP A 199 -11.64 -18.97 5.33
C ASP A 199 -11.25 -18.36 3.97
N ILE A 200 -10.39 -19.04 3.21
CA ILE A 200 -10.06 -18.65 1.82
C ILE A 200 -11.16 -19.20 0.90
N PRO A 201 -11.84 -18.35 0.11
CA PRO A 201 -12.85 -18.81 -0.84
C PRO A 201 -12.29 -19.85 -1.80
N THR A 202 -13.08 -20.88 -2.13
CA THR A 202 -12.65 -21.99 -3.01
C THR A 202 -12.17 -21.49 -4.37
N GLU A 203 -12.74 -20.41 -4.88
CA GLU A 203 -12.36 -19.78 -6.15
C GLU A 203 -10.95 -19.20 -6.12
N ILE A 204 -10.48 -18.75 -4.94
CA ILE A 204 -9.10 -18.30 -4.73
C ILE A 204 -8.22 -19.51 -4.40
N ALA A 205 -8.63 -20.35 -3.45
CA ALA A 205 -7.85 -21.49 -2.96
C ALA A 205 -7.45 -22.45 -4.08
N SER A 206 -8.35 -22.69 -5.04
CA SER A 206 -8.09 -23.55 -6.21
C SER A 206 -7.09 -22.98 -7.22
N GLN A 207 -6.75 -21.70 -7.09
CA GLN A 207 -5.82 -20.98 -7.97
C GLN A 207 -4.51 -20.60 -7.27
N LEU A 208 -4.39 -20.84 -5.97
CA LEU A 208 -3.14 -20.60 -5.23
C LEU A 208 -1.97 -21.39 -5.84
N PRO A 209 -0.76 -20.81 -5.85
CA PRO A 209 0.41 -21.49 -6.40
C PRO A 209 0.73 -22.77 -5.61
N PRO A 210 1.13 -23.85 -6.28
CA PRO A 210 1.36 -25.15 -5.65
C PRO A 210 2.63 -25.24 -4.79
N SER A 211 3.56 -24.29 -4.91
CA SER A 211 4.95 -24.42 -4.48
C SER A 211 5.35 -23.55 -3.27
N VAL A 212 4.40 -23.15 -2.43
CA VAL A 212 4.68 -22.39 -1.19
C VAL A 212 4.11 -23.10 0.05
N ARG A 213 3.81 -24.40 -0.06
CA ARG A 213 3.49 -25.28 1.08
C ARG A 213 4.73 -25.98 1.61
#